data_AF-A0A258LRH6-F1
#
_entry.id   AF-A0A258LRH6-F1
#
_cell.length_a   1.000
_cell.length_b   1.000
_cell.length_c   1.000
_cell.angle_alpha   90.00
_cell.angle_beta   90.00
_cell.angle_gamma   90.00
#
_symmetry.space_group_name_H-M   'P 1'
#
loop_
_entity.id
_entity.type
_entity.pdbx_description
1 polymer ?
#
loop_
_entity_poly.entity_id
_entity_poly.type
_entity_poly.pdbx_seq_one_letter_code
_entity_poly.pdbx_strand_id
1 'polypeptide(L)'
;ADPKSLVFAGVGKSASEIAQALEAGVKCINVESIAELHQINRVATKLNCRAPISLRVNPDVDAQTHPYISTGLKGNKFGIAYHEVLKTYREAALLSQIDVVGIDCHIGSQITTTAPYLDALDKVLELVTQLKKEGIEIHHLDLGGGLGISYGDDNPPDITEFTNTLLNRVAERGFAHLDVVLEPGRSLVGNAGVLLTQVEYLKPGAEKNFCIVDAAMTELMRPALYEAYHGIVPVQTKQVSSSTYDIVGPVCESGDWLGRDRELAVEEGDLLAILSAGAYGFVMASNYNTRPKPAEIMVDGKNAYLIRARENVADLFASETILPN
;
A
#
# COMPACT_ATOMS: atom_id res chain seq x y z
N ALA A 1 -7.92 -7.72 15.43
CA ALA A 1 -7.29 -8.87 14.73
C ALA A 1 -6.52 -9.69 15.76
N ASP A 2 -6.32 -10.98 15.52
CA ASP A 2 -5.41 -11.80 16.33
C ASP A 2 -3.97 -11.31 16.09
N PRO A 3 -3.21 -10.88 17.11
CA PRO A 3 -1.82 -10.43 16.93
C PRO A 3 -0.94 -11.47 16.23
N LYS A 4 -1.22 -12.77 16.42
CA LYS A 4 -0.45 -13.85 15.78
C LYS A 4 -0.66 -13.96 14.27
N SER A 5 -1.60 -13.20 13.70
CA SER A 5 -1.77 -13.03 12.26
C SER A 5 -1.21 -11.71 11.73
N LEU A 6 -0.51 -10.92 12.55
CA LEU A 6 0.05 -9.63 12.17
C LEU A 6 1.56 -9.74 11.92
N VAL A 7 2.00 -9.26 10.78
CA VAL A 7 3.41 -8.99 10.48
C VAL A 7 3.65 -7.47 10.58
N PHE A 8 4.80 -7.05 11.13
CA PHE A 8 5.11 -5.64 11.31
C PHE A 8 6.25 -5.20 10.40
N ALA A 9 5.93 -4.47 9.34
CA ALA A 9 6.88 -3.90 8.38
C ALA A 9 7.23 -2.42 8.68
N GLY A 10 8.23 -1.89 7.98
CA GLY A 10 8.58 -0.46 8.00
C GLY A 10 10.04 -0.17 8.37
N VAL A 11 10.67 0.77 7.67
CA VAL A 11 12.13 1.02 7.75
C VAL A 11 12.59 1.80 8.99
N GLY A 12 11.66 2.30 9.80
CA GLY A 12 11.94 3.29 10.84
C GLY A 12 11.30 2.98 12.19
N LYS A 13 11.09 1.70 12.52
CA LYS A 13 10.41 1.29 13.75
C LYS A 13 11.13 1.84 14.98
N SER A 14 10.42 2.63 15.78
CA SER A 14 10.93 3.17 17.04
C SER A 14 11.03 2.09 18.11
N ALA A 15 11.81 2.36 19.17
CA ALA A 15 11.89 1.45 20.31
C ALA A 15 10.51 1.19 20.96
N SER A 16 9.65 2.21 21.01
CA SER A 16 8.30 2.09 21.56
C SER A 16 7.38 1.24 20.67
N GLU A 17 7.45 1.40 19.35
CA GLU A 17 6.65 0.57 18.43
C GLU A 17 7.11 -0.89 18.46
N ILE A 18 8.42 -1.14 18.52
CA ILE A 18 8.96 -2.49 18.69
C ILE A 18 8.47 -3.11 20.00
N ALA A 19 8.51 -2.36 21.10
CA ALA A 19 8.04 -2.85 22.40
C ALA A 19 6.55 -3.22 22.34
N GLN A 20 5.71 -2.35 21.78
CA GLN A 20 4.29 -2.62 21.59
C GLN A 20 4.03 -3.86 20.73
N ALA A 21 4.77 -4.03 19.64
CA ALA A 21 4.61 -5.21 18.77
C ALA A 21 4.98 -6.52 19.50
N LEU A 22 6.07 -6.51 20.29
CA LEU A 22 6.49 -7.67 21.07
C LEU A 22 5.52 -7.98 22.21
N GLU A 23 5.04 -6.96 22.93
CA GLU A 23 4.03 -7.12 23.99
C GLU A 23 2.69 -7.62 23.45
N ALA A 24 2.29 -7.16 22.25
CA ALA A 24 1.09 -7.65 21.57
C ALA A 24 1.24 -9.11 21.10
N GLY A 25 2.47 -9.60 20.92
CA GLY A 25 2.75 -10.94 20.41
C GLY A 25 2.46 -11.08 18.92
N VAL A 26 2.97 -10.13 18.11
CA VAL A 26 2.86 -10.20 16.65
C VAL A 26 3.49 -11.49 16.09
N LYS A 27 3.01 -11.97 14.94
CA LYS A 27 3.57 -13.14 14.23
C LYS A 27 5.07 -12.96 13.98
N CYS A 28 5.44 -11.77 13.50
CA CYS A 28 6.76 -11.48 13.00
C CYS A 28 7.00 -9.97 12.91
N ILE A 29 8.22 -9.52 13.16
CA ILE A 29 8.70 -8.19 12.78
C ILE A 29 9.58 -8.33 11.53
N ASN A 30 9.16 -7.74 10.41
CA ASN A 30 9.89 -7.76 9.15
C ASN A 30 11.00 -6.68 9.23
N VAL A 31 12.24 -7.13 9.42
CA VAL A 31 13.42 -6.27 9.66
C VAL A 31 13.99 -5.76 8.35
N GLU A 32 14.24 -4.46 8.29
CA GLU A 32 14.67 -3.75 7.07
C GLU A 32 16.16 -3.40 7.10
N SER A 33 16.83 -3.47 8.26
CA SER A 33 18.26 -3.16 8.38
C SER A 33 18.94 -3.86 9.57
N ILE A 34 20.26 -3.98 9.51
CA ILE A 34 21.09 -4.46 10.62
C ILE A 34 20.96 -3.58 11.88
N ALA A 35 20.84 -2.26 11.71
CA ALA A 35 20.66 -1.34 12.83
C ALA A 35 19.34 -1.60 13.56
N GLU A 36 18.28 -1.89 12.81
CA GLU A 36 16.99 -2.28 13.36
C GLU A 36 17.05 -3.65 14.05
N LEU A 37 17.74 -4.64 13.49
CA LEU A 37 17.95 -5.95 14.12
C LEU A 37 18.53 -5.81 15.54
N HIS A 38 19.59 -5.01 15.71
CA HIS A 38 20.16 -4.76 17.04
C HIS A 38 19.21 -4.00 17.96
N GLN A 39 18.44 -3.06 17.42
CA GLN A 39 17.43 -2.33 18.18
C GLN A 39 16.36 -3.26 18.72
N ILE A 40 15.86 -4.20 17.90
CA ILE A 40 14.90 -5.22 18.29
C ILE A 40 15.48 -6.08 19.40
N ASN A 41 16.70 -6.61 19.24
CA ASN A 41 17.35 -7.41 20.27
C ASN A 41 17.49 -6.64 21.61
N ARG A 42 17.83 -5.35 21.57
CA ARG A 42 17.93 -4.50 22.76
C ARG A 42 16.59 -4.31 23.46
N VAL A 43 15.51 -4.09 22.70
CA VAL A 43 14.16 -3.94 23.27
C VAL A 43 13.68 -5.28 23.84
N ALA A 44 13.82 -6.37 23.08
CA ALA A 44 13.47 -7.72 23.51
C ALA A 44 14.22 -8.14 24.79
N THR A 45 15.50 -7.78 24.91
CA THR A 45 16.28 -7.96 26.15
C THR A 45 15.67 -7.24 27.35
N LYS A 46 15.23 -5.99 27.17
CA LYS A 46 14.59 -5.22 28.26
C LYS A 46 13.24 -5.80 28.67
N LEU A 47 12.51 -6.37 27.71
CA LEU A 47 11.22 -7.02 27.93
C LEU A 47 11.35 -8.48 28.37
N ASN A 48 12.57 -9.02 28.41
CA ASN A 48 12.86 -10.42 28.72
C ASN A 48 12.04 -11.40 27.85
N CYS A 49 11.97 -11.14 26.55
CA CYS A 49 11.28 -11.97 25.56
C CYS A 49 12.16 -12.22 24.34
N ARG A 50 11.82 -13.23 23.53
CA ARG A 50 12.42 -13.43 22.20
C ARG A 50 11.54 -12.81 21.12
N ALA A 51 12.15 -12.07 20.21
CA ALA A 51 11.47 -11.38 19.12
C ALA A 51 11.45 -12.28 17.86
N PRO A 52 10.27 -12.68 17.36
CA PRO A 52 10.16 -13.36 16.08
C PRO A 52 10.43 -12.36 14.95
N ILE A 53 11.39 -12.68 14.09
CA ILE A 53 11.77 -11.83 12.96
C ILE A 53 11.78 -12.56 11.62
N SER A 54 11.65 -11.77 10.58
CA SER A 54 12.09 -12.07 9.22
C SER A 54 13.01 -10.95 8.76
N LEU A 55 13.86 -11.21 7.78
CA LEU A 55 14.58 -10.13 7.09
C LEU A 55 13.87 -9.84 5.78
N ARG A 56 13.54 -8.57 5.53
CA ARG A 56 13.10 -8.09 4.23
C ARG A 56 14.28 -8.07 3.28
N VAL A 57 14.22 -8.85 2.21
CA VAL A 57 15.30 -9.00 1.24
C VAL A 57 14.94 -8.32 -0.07
N ASN A 58 15.95 -7.73 -0.70
CA ASN A 58 15.83 -7.24 -2.07
C ASN A 58 16.34 -8.33 -3.02
N PRO A 59 15.45 -9.10 -3.68
CA PRO A 59 15.88 -10.14 -4.60
C PRO A 59 16.63 -9.50 -5.79
N ASP A 60 17.73 -10.12 -6.21
CA ASP A 60 18.48 -9.68 -7.39
C ASP A 60 17.76 -10.13 -8.68
N VAL A 61 16.64 -9.48 -8.98
CA VAL A 61 15.84 -9.69 -10.19
C VAL A 61 16.49 -8.98 -11.37
N ASP A 62 16.54 -9.63 -12.52
CA ASP A 62 17.20 -9.12 -13.73
C ASP A 62 16.60 -7.79 -14.19
N ALA A 63 17.44 -6.77 -14.33
CA ALA A 63 17.04 -5.46 -14.81
C ALA A 63 16.62 -5.48 -16.29
N GLN A 64 17.04 -6.49 -17.07
CA GLN A 64 16.66 -6.64 -18.47
C GLN A 64 15.20 -7.11 -18.62
N THR A 65 14.72 -7.96 -17.72
CA THR A 65 13.33 -8.44 -17.73
C THR A 65 12.40 -7.45 -17.03
N HIS A 66 12.85 -6.84 -15.93
CA HIS A 66 12.03 -5.97 -15.09
C HIS A 66 12.76 -4.69 -14.63
N PRO A 67 13.04 -3.74 -15.55
CA PRO A 67 13.87 -2.57 -15.28
C PRO A 67 13.35 -1.67 -14.15
N TYR A 68 12.03 -1.46 -14.08
CA TYR A 68 11.41 -0.65 -13.03
C TYR A 68 11.50 -1.29 -11.64
N ILE A 69 11.36 -2.61 -11.55
CA ILE A 69 11.45 -3.37 -10.30
C ILE A 69 12.91 -3.42 -9.82
N SER A 70 13.84 -3.79 -10.71
CA SER A 70 15.26 -3.93 -10.38
C SER A 70 15.89 -2.59 -9.97
N THR A 71 15.59 -1.49 -10.69
CA THR A 71 16.05 -0.14 -10.34
C THR A 71 15.45 0.32 -9.03
N GLY A 72 14.17 0.01 -8.80
CA GLY A 72 13.48 0.26 -7.54
C GLY A 72 14.19 -0.41 -6.37
N LEU A 73 14.50 -1.71 -6.47
CA LEU A 73 15.09 -2.50 -5.38
C LEU A 73 16.53 -2.11 -5.02
N LYS A 74 17.35 -1.66 -5.98
CA LYS A 74 18.76 -1.30 -5.71
C LYS A 74 18.96 0.11 -5.18
N GLY A 75 18.05 1.04 -5.50
CA GLY A 75 18.17 2.46 -5.14
C GLY A 75 17.22 2.93 -4.04
N ASN A 76 16.31 2.08 -3.55
CA ASN A 76 15.36 2.46 -2.51
C ASN A 76 15.89 2.20 -1.10
N LYS A 77 15.17 2.72 -0.10
CA LYS A 77 15.51 2.64 1.33
C LYS A 77 15.09 1.33 2.02
N PHE A 78 14.48 0.41 1.28
CA PHE A 78 13.84 -0.78 1.82
C PHE A 78 14.75 -1.99 1.69
N GLY A 79 14.62 -2.91 2.63
CA GLY A 79 15.22 -4.24 2.62
C GLY A 79 16.74 -4.25 2.73
N ILE A 80 17.25 -5.45 2.94
CA ILE A 80 18.67 -5.75 2.95
C ILE A 80 19.08 -6.17 1.55
N ALA A 81 20.16 -5.57 1.05
CA ALA A 81 20.72 -5.90 -0.25
C ALA A 81 21.10 -7.39 -0.31
N TYR A 82 20.80 -8.05 -1.44
CA TYR A 82 20.94 -9.50 -1.61
C TYR A 82 22.26 -10.10 -1.09
N HIS A 83 23.40 -9.43 -1.33
CA HIS A 83 24.73 -9.90 -0.92
C HIS A 83 24.99 -9.82 0.60
N GLU A 84 24.28 -8.97 1.34
CA GLU A 84 24.39 -8.84 2.80
C GLU A 84 23.40 -9.74 3.56
N VAL A 85 22.43 -10.37 2.87
CA VAL A 85 21.35 -11.14 3.49
C VAL A 85 21.88 -12.28 4.36
N LEU A 86 22.74 -13.15 3.81
CA LEU A 86 23.29 -14.28 4.57
C LEU A 86 24.07 -13.81 5.79
N LYS A 87 24.88 -12.76 5.64
CA LYS A 87 25.65 -12.18 6.74
C LYS A 87 24.72 -11.65 7.84
N THR A 88 23.64 -10.99 7.47
CA THR A 88 22.68 -10.43 8.43
C THR A 88 21.90 -11.53 9.15
N TYR A 89 21.52 -12.63 8.48
CA TYR A 89 20.92 -13.79 9.14
C TYR A 89 21.88 -14.49 10.10
N ARG A 90 23.16 -14.65 9.72
CA ARG A 90 24.19 -15.20 10.62
C ARG A 90 24.30 -14.36 11.89
N GLU A 91 24.29 -13.04 11.75
CA GLU A 91 24.32 -12.14 12.89
C GLU A 91 23.05 -12.23 13.74
N ALA A 92 21.88 -12.29 13.13
CA ALA A 92 20.61 -12.50 13.83
C ALA A 92 20.63 -13.79 14.66
N ALA A 93 21.19 -14.89 14.13
CA ALA A 93 21.31 -16.16 14.82
C ALA A 93 22.24 -16.13 16.04
N LEU A 94 23.14 -15.13 16.14
CA LEU A 94 24.03 -14.93 17.29
C LEU A 94 23.39 -14.09 18.41
N LEU A 95 22.25 -13.44 18.15
CA LEU A 95 21.58 -12.55 19.10
C LEU A 95 20.61 -13.34 19.99
N SER A 96 20.82 -13.32 21.30
CA SER A 96 20.12 -14.19 22.25
C SER A 96 18.61 -13.96 22.35
N GLN A 97 18.12 -12.77 22.02
CA GLN A 97 16.70 -12.42 22.08
C GLN A 97 16.05 -12.34 20.71
N ILE A 98 16.71 -12.83 19.67
CA ILE A 98 16.16 -12.91 18.32
C ILE A 98 15.75 -14.35 18.03
N ASP A 99 14.60 -14.52 17.40
CA ASP A 99 14.12 -15.78 16.86
C ASP A 99 13.90 -15.62 15.35
N VAL A 100 14.75 -16.27 14.56
CA VAL A 100 14.67 -16.21 13.09
C VAL A 100 13.57 -17.16 12.64
N VAL A 101 12.44 -16.62 12.19
CA VAL A 101 11.26 -17.43 11.84
C VAL A 101 10.86 -17.34 10.38
N GLY A 102 11.35 -16.33 9.64
CA GLY A 102 10.90 -16.09 8.27
C GLY A 102 11.89 -15.36 7.39
N ILE A 103 11.49 -15.21 6.13
CA ILE A 103 12.10 -14.33 5.14
C ILE A 103 10.99 -13.54 4.44
N ASP A 104 11.23 -12.25 4.22
CA ASP A 104 10.25 -11.34 3.62
C ASP A 104 10.77 -10.75 2.32
N CYS A 105 9.89 -10.54 1.35
CA CYS A 105 10.20 -9.92 0.08
C CYS A 105 8.99 -9.15 -0.45
N HIS A 106 9.17 -7.84 -0.67
CA HIS A 106 8.17 -7.01 -1.32
C HIS A 106 8.79 -6.26 -2.50
N ILE A 107 8.36 -6.63 -3.71
CA ILE A 107 9.00 -6.23 -4.97
C ILE A 107 8.42 -4.96 -5.61
N GLY A 108 7.31 -4.43 -5.09
CA GLY A 108 6.71 -3.19 -5.60
C GLY A 108 5.20 -3.15 -5.49
N SER A 109 4.59 -2.16 -6.15
CA SER A 109 3.13 -1.95 -6.16
C SER A 109 2.61 -1.80 -7.58
N GLN A 110 1.33 -2.13 -7.77
CA GLN A 110 0.65 -2.02 -9.07
C GLN A 110 1.29 -2.91 -10.15
N ILE A 111 1.76 -4.10 -9.78
CA ILE A 111 2.33 -5.08 -10.71
C ILE A 111 1.18 -5.87 -11.33
N THR A 112 1.05 -5.80 -12.65
CA THR A 112 -0.05 -6.39 -13.43
C THR A 112 0.33 -7.69 -14.12
N THR A 113 1.47 -8.28 -13.79
CA THR A 113 1.92 -9.58 -14.33
C THR A 113 2.49 -10.48 -13.23
N THR A 114 2.36 -11.80 -13.40
CA THR A 114 2.83 -12.78 -12.41
C THR A 114 4.32 -13.05 -12.49
N ALA A 115 4.94 -12.87 -13.67
CA ALA A 115 6.35 -13.22 -13.91
C ALA A 115 7.36 -12.60 -12.91
N PRO A 116 7.28 -11.29 -12.56
CA PRO A 116 8.21 -10.71 -11.60
C PRO A 116 8.18 -11.35 -10.21
N TYR A 117 7.00 -11.81 -9.78
CA TYR A 117 6.86 -12.50 -8.50
C TYR A 117 7.52 -13.87 -8.54
N LEU A 118 7.42 -14.60 -9.65
CA LEU A 118 8.07 -15.90 -9.81
C LEU A 118 9.59 -15.78 -9.83
N ASP A 119 10.12 -14.78 -10.52
CA ASP A 119 11.56 -14.49 -10.55
C ASP A 119 12.10 -14.16 -9.15
N ALA A 120 11.38 -13.30 -8.43
CA ALA A 120 11.72 -12.94 -7.05
C ALA A 120 11.62 -14.13 -6.10
N LEU A 121 10.53 -14.90 -6.19
CA LEU A 121 10.30 -16.10 -5.41
C LEU A 121 11.44 -17.10 -5.60
N ASP A 122 11.86 -17.37 -6.84
CA ASP A 122 12.92 -18.32 -7.12
C ASP A 122 14.25 -17.91 -6.46
N LYS A 123 14.57 -16.60 -6.43
CA LYS A 123 15.75 -16.05 -5.71
C LYS A 123 15.63 -16.16 -4.20
N VAL A 124 14.45 -15.89 -3.65
CA VAL A 124 14.22 -16.04 -2.21
C VAL A 124 14.34 -17.50 -1.77
N LEU A 125 13.81 -18.45 -2.55
CA LEU A 125 13.94 -19.88 -2.25
C LEU A 125 15.40 -20.39 -2.36
N GLU A 126 16.21 -19.80 -3.24
CA GLU A 126 17.66 -20.03 -3.28
C GLU A 126 18.32 -19.60 -1.95
N LEU A 127 17.96 -18.43 -1.42
CA LEU A 127 18.44 -17.96 -0.11
C LEU A 127 17.99 -18.89 1.03
N VAL A 128 16.72 -19.31 1.05
CA VAL A 128 16.20 -20.27 2.05
C VAL A 128 17.03 -21.57 2.03
N THR A 129 17.38 -22.06 0.85
CA THR A 129 18.24 -23.25 0.69
C THR A 129 19.64 -23.03 1.29
N GLN A 130 20.22 -21.85 1.08
CA GLN A 130 21.54 -21.50 1.62
C GLN A 130 21.51 -21.37 3.14
N LEU A 131 20.50 -20.68 3.70
CA LEU A 131 20.30 -20.55 5.14
C LEU A 131 20.14 -21.91 5.83
N LYS A 132 19.38 -22.82 5.23
CA LYS A 132 19.22 -24.19 5.75
C LYS A 132 20.55 -24.96 5.81
N LYS A 133 21.45 -24.77 4.84
CA LYS A 133 22.81 -25.38 4.86
C LYS A 133 23.67 -24.83 6.00
N GLU A 134 23.37 -23.64 6.49
CA GLU A 134 24.04 -23.01 7.63
C GLU A 134 23.34 -23.30 8.97
N GLY A 135 22.30 -24.15 8.96
CA GLY A 135 21.54 -24.51 10.16
C GLY A 135 20.53 -23.44 10.60
N ILE A 136 20.23 -22.46 9.74
CA ILE A 136 19.19 -21.45 9.97
C ILE A 136 17.92 -21.94 9.26
N GLU A 137 16.94 -22.37 10.04
CA GLU A 137 15.67 -22.87 9.52
C GLU A 137 14.67 -21.72 9.37
N ILE A 138 14.03 -21.65 8.20
CA ILE A 138 12.99 -20.67 7.88
C ILE A 138 11.64 -21.38 7.95
N HIS A 139 10.68 -20.80 8.67
CA HIS A 139 9.35 -21.41 8.88
C HIS A 139 8.26 -20.75 8.04
N HIS A 140 8.41 -19.46 7.71
CA HIS A 140 7.49 -18.78 6.81
C HIS A 140 8.19 -17.97 5.71
N LEU A 141 7.49 -17.83 4.60
CA LEU A 141 7.88 -17.06 3.43
C LEU A 141 6.84 -15.97 3.21
N ASP A 142 7.23 -14.73 3.44
CA ASP A 142 6.41 -13.57 3.12
C ASP A 142 6.77 -13.05 1.72
N LEU A 143 5.78 -13.05 0.81
CA LEU A 143 5.93 -12.59 -0.56
C LEU A 143 5.35 -11.18 -0.75
N GLY A 144 5.01 -10.51 0.36
CA GLY A 144 4.53 -9.15 0.40
C GLY A 144 3.23 -8.96 -0.38
N GLY A 145 2.93 -7.70 -0.68
CA GLY A 145 1.83 -7.31 -1.55
C GLY A 145 2.26 -6.95 -2.96
N GLY A 146 1.45 -6.12 -3.60
CA GLY A 146 1.82 -5.42 -4.83
C GLY A 146 0.96 -5.74 -6.05
N LEU A 147 0.12 -6.78 -5.97
CA LEU A 147 -0.77 -7.17 -7.06
C LEU A 147 -1.63 -5.96 -7.48
N GLY A 148 -1.55 -5.61 -8.75
CA GLY A 148 -2.25 -4.46 -9.31
C GLY A 148 -3.76 -4.67 -9.42
N ILE A 149 -4.45 -3.56 -9.64
CA ILE A 149 -5.86 -3.56 -10.06
C ILE A 149 -5.98 -2.83 -11.39
N SER A 150 -7.11 -2.96 -12.07
CA SER A 150 -7.39 -2.10 -13.21
C SER A 150 -7.86 -0.72 -12.73
N TYR A 151 -7.14 0.33 -13.14
CA TYR A 151 -7.59 1.72 -12.96
C TYR A 151 -8.26 2.27 -14.23
N GLY A 152 -8.04 1.62 -15.37
CA GLY A 152 -8.52 1.97 -16.71
C GLY A 152 -8.52 0.73 -17.59
N ASP A 153 -7.56 0.63 -18.52
CA ASP A 153 -7.46 -0.49 -19.48
C ASP A 153 -6.44 -1.58 -19.06
N ASP A 154 -5.93 -1.52 -17.83
CA ASP A 154 -5.02 -2.56 -17.32
C ASP A 154 -5.77 -3.90 -17.13
N ASN A 155 -5.04 -5.01 -17.31
CA ASN A 155 -5.56 -6.37 -17.14
C ASN A 155 -4.69 -7.16 -16.15
N PRO A 156 -4.75 -6.86 -14.83
CA PRO A 156 -4.03 -7.63 -13.82
C PRO A 156 -4.54 -9.08 -13.78
N PRO A 157 -3.70 -10.04 -13.33
CA PRO A 157 -4.13 -11.43 -13.20
C PRO A 157 -5.22 -11.55 -12.13
N ASP A 158 -6.09 -12.55 -12.29
CA ASP A 158 -7.05 -12.93 -11.26
C ASP A 158 -6.30 -13.30 -9.95
N ILE A 159 -6.83 -12.87 -8.81
CA ILE A 159 -6.16 -13.05 -7.52
C ILE A 159 -6.03 -14.53 -7.13
N THR A 160 -7.00 -15.37 -7.52
CA THR A 160 -6.99 -16.81 -7.23
C THR A 160 -5.96 -17.49 -8.10
N GLU A 161 -5.95 -17.17 -9.41
CA GLU A 161 -4.93 -17.67 -10.34
C GLU A 161 -3.52 -17.28 -9.88
N PHE A 162 -3.32 -15.99 -9.61
CA PHE A 162 -2.05 -15.45 -9.10
C PHE A 162 -1.56 -16.21 -7.86
N THR A 163 -2.43 -16.35 -6.85
CA THR A 163 -2.07 -17.02 -5.58
C THR A 163 -1.74 -18.49 -5.81
N ASN A 164 -2.55 -19.20 -6.60
CA ASN A 164 -2.29 -20.61 -6.93
C ASN A 164 -0.97 -20.79 -7.68
N THR A 165 -0.64 -19.89 -8.61
CA THR A 165 0.63 -19.94 -9.34
C THR A 165 1.83 -19.81 -8.40
N LEU A 166 1.79 -18.90 -7.43
CA LEU A 166 2.87 -18.75 -6.44
C LEU A 166 2.99 -19.98 -5.53
N LEU A 167 1.87 -20.47 -4.98
CA LEU A 167 1.86 -21.63 -4.08
C LEU A 167 2.33 -22.91 -4.78
N ASN A 168 1.91 -23.12 -6.04
CA ASN A 168 2.37 -24.25 -6.84
C ASN A 168 3.89 -24.16 -7.07
N ARG A 169 4.43 -22.98 -7.38
CA ARG A 169 5.88 -22.79 -7.53
C ARG A 169 6.63 -23.11 -6.23
N VAL A 170 6.13 -22.65 -5.07
CA VAL A 170 6.70 -22.99 -3.75
C VAL A 170 6.73 -24.51 -3.54
N ALA A 171 5.63 -25.20 -3.87
CA ALA A 171 5.52 -26.65 -3.73
C ALA A 171 6.45 -27.41 -4.69
N GLU A 172 6.49 -27.03 -5.97
CA GLU A 172 7.36 -27.61 -7.01
C GLU A 172 8.84 -27.53 -6.64
N ARG A 173 9.23 -26.45 -5.94
CA ARG A 173 10.59 -26.23 -5.45
C ARG A 173 10.90 -26.99 -4.15
N GLY A 174 9.96 -27.75 -3.61
CA GLY A 174 10.13 -28.58 -2.40
C GLY A 174 9.86 -27.85 -1.09
N PHE A 175 9.19 -26.69 -1.12
CA PHE A 175 8.96 -25.83 0.04
C PHE A 175 7.49 -25.79 0.50
N ALA A 176 6.68 -26.79 0.14
CA ALA A 176 5.25 -26.88 0.52
C ALA A 176 4.98 -26.91 2.04
N HIS A 177 6.01 -27.06 2.86
CA HIS A 177 5.94 -27.04 4.33
C HIS A 177 6.05 -25.63 4.92
N LEU A 178 6.50 -24.64 4.14
CA LEU A 178 6.59 -23.26 4.59
C LEU A 178 5.19 -22.65 4.69
N ASP A 179 4.95 -21.89 5.75
CA ASP A 179 3.78 -21.02 5.84
C ASP A 179 3.98 -19.83 4.89
N VAL A 180 3.04 -19.57 3.99
CA VAL A 180 3.16 -18.49 2.99
C VAL A 180 2.29 -17.32 3.40
N VAL A 181 2.92 -16.14 3.53
CA VAL A 181 2.26 -14.88 3.85
C VAL A 181 2.19 -14.02 2.60
N LEU A 182 1.05 -13.37 2.41
CA LEU A 182 0.82 -12.34 1.39
C LEU A 182 0.28 -11.09 2.08
N GLU A 183 0.70 -9.91 1.62
CA GLU A 183 0.29 -8.62 2.17
C GLU A 183 -0.53 -7.77 1.16
N PRO A 184 -1.62 -8.30 0.57
CA PRO A 184 -2.38 -7.55 -0.42
C PRO A 184 -3.12 -6.37 0.22
N GLY A 185 -2.89 -5.17 -0.30
CA GLY A 185 -3.67 -3.97 0.06
C GLY A 185 -4.57 -3.55 -1.10
N ARG A 186 -3.95 -3.01 -2.14
CA ARG A 186 -4.65 -2.45 -3.31
C ARG A 186 -5.63 -3.43 -3.97
N SER A 187 -5.20 -4.67 -4.17
CA SER A 187 -6.02 -5.71 -4.82
C SER A 187 -7.26 -6.11 -4.02
N LEU A 188 -7.26 -5.93 -2.70
CA LEU A 188 -8.42 -6.21 -1.86
C LEU A 188 -9.44 -5.06 -1.85
N VAL A 189 -8.96 -3.83 -1.64
CA VAL A 189 -9.86 -2.71 -1.31
C VAL A 189 -9.92 -1.62 -2.38
N GLY A 190 -9.03 -1.63 -3.37
CA GLY A 190 -8.93 -0.56 -4.36
C GLY A 190 -10.22 -0.34 -5.13
N ASN A 191 -10.76 -1.39 -5.75
CA ASN A 191 -12.02 -1.35 -6.50
C ASN A 191 -13.28 -1.45 -5.61
N ALA A 192 -13.11 -1.71 -4.32
CA ALA A 192 -14.24 -1.76 -3.37
C ALA A 192 -14.73 -0.37 -2.96
N GLY A 193 -13.96 0.69 -3.24
CA GLY A 193 -14.32 2.07 -2.90
C GLY A 193 -14.36 2.98 -4.12
N VAL A 194 -15.32 3.91 -4.09
CA VAL A 194 -15.42 5.05 -5.02
C VAL A 194 -15.50 6.34 -4.22
N LEU A 195 -14.99 7.44 -4.77
CA LEU A 195 -15.18 8.78 -4.22
C LEU A 195 -16.30 9.47 -5.00
N LEU A 196 -17.38 9.82 -4.31
CA LEU A 196 -18.46 10.62 -4.88
C LEU A 196 -18.13 12.11 -4.74
N THR A 197 -18.41 12.88 -5.78
CA THR A 197 -18.17 14.32 -5.84
C THR A 197 -19.28 15.00 -6.64
N GLN A 198 -19.66 16.22 -6.27
CA GLN A 198 -20.65 17.02 -6.98
C GLN A 198 -19.98 18.03 -7.91
N VAL A 199 -20.50 18.20 -9.11
CA VAL A 199 -20.11 19.27 -10.04
C VAL A 199 -20.65 20.60 -9.49
N GLU A 200 -19.75 21.50 -9.14
CA GLU A 200 -20.09 22.86 -8.68
C GLU A 200 -20.24 23.80 -9.87
N TYR A 201 -19.26 23.80 -10.79
CA TYR A 201 -19.23 24.72 -11.92
C TYR A 201 -18.66 24.09 -13.18
N LEU A 202 -19.23 24.44 -14.33
CA LEU A 202 -18.66 24.13 -15.64
C LEU A 202 -18.05 25.41 -16.25
N LYS A 203 -16.72 25.45 -16.30
CA LYS A 203 -15.99 26.64 -16.76
C LYS A 203 -15.37 26.39 -18.13
N PRO A 204 -15.95 26.94 -19.22
CA PRO A 204 -15.29 26.91 -20.52
C PRO A 204 -14.02 27.76 -20.47
N GLY A 205 -12.94 27.25 -21.05
CA GLY A 205 -11.67 27.95 -21.18
C GLY A 205 -11.21 28.05 -22.63
N ALA A 206 -10.16 28.83 -22.87
CA ALA A 206 -9.62 29.04 -24.22
C ALA A 206 -8.95 27.77 -24.79
N GLU A 207 -8.26 27.01 -23.93
CA GLU A 207 -7.54 25.77 -24.32
C GLU A 207 -8.20 24.51 -23.74
N LYS A 208 -8.73 24.60 -22.51
CA LYS A 208 -9.35 23.48 -21.79
C LYS A 208 -10.63 23.93 -21.11
N ASN A 209 -11.60 23.02 -21.02
CA ASN A 209 -12.77 23.19 -20.16
C ASN A 209 -12.47 22.59 -18.78
N PHE A 210 -13.01 23.20 -17.73
CA PHE A 210 -12.87 22.71 -16.37
C PHE A 210 -14.23 22.30 -15.82
N CYS A 211 -14.29 21.08 -15.29
CA CYS A 211 -15.37 20.58 -14.46
C CYS A 211 -14.92 20.72 -13.00
N ILE A 212 -15.36 21.79 -12.34
CA ILE A 212 -14.98 22.10 -10.97
C ILE A 212 -15.92 21.32 -10.05
N VAL A 213 -15.35 20.50 -9.16
CA VAL A 213 -16.11 19.60 -8.28
C VAL A 213 -15.81 19.88 -6.80
N ASP A 214 -16.62 19.33 -5.88
CA ASP A 214 -16.49 19.58 -4.44
C ASP A 214 -15.43 18.72 -3.72
N ALA A 215 -14.96 17.64 -4.35
CA ALA A 215 -13.77 16.88 -3.94
C ALA A 215 -12.47 17.47 -4.51
N ALA A 216 -11.36 17.25 -3.82
CA ALA A 216 -10.03 17.73 -4.17
C ALA A 216 -8.94 16.68 -3.90
N MET A 217 -7.69 17.04 -4.15
CA MET A 217 -6.49 16.32 -3.70
C MET A 217 -6.49 16.05 -2.19
N THR A 218 -7.26 16.83 -1.40
CA THR A 218 -7.47 16.59 0.03
C THR A 218 -8.19 15.29 0.32
N GLU A 219 -9.14 14.88 -0.52
CA GLU A 219 -9.88 13.63 -0.41
C GLU A 219 -9.19 12.49 -1.16
N LEU A 220 -8.56 12.80 -2.30
CA LEU A 220 -7.86 11.83 -3.14
C LEU A 220 -6.56 12.41 -3.69
N MET A 221 -5.47 12.20 -2.95
CA MET A 221 -4.14 12.74 -3.28
C MET A 221 -3.48 12.06 -4.50
N ARG A 222 -3.94 10.87 -4.90
CA ARG A 222 -3.22 10.01 -5.87
C ARG A 222 -2.96 10.67 -7.23
N PRO A 223 -3.94 11.35 -7.87
CA PRO A 223 -3.70 12.04 -9.13
C PRO A 223 -2.64 13.14 -8.98
N ALA A 224 -2.71 13.97 -7.93
CA ALA A 224 -1.75 15.03 -7.70
C ALA A 224 -0.33 14.51 -7.37
N LEU A 225 -0.22 13.43 -6.61
CA LEU A 225 1.06 12.92 -6.12
C LEU A 225 1.76 11.95 -7.08
N TYR A 226 1.00 11.13 -7.79
CA TYR A 226 1.52 10.05 -8.63
C TYR A 226 1.14 10.19 -10.10
N GLU A 227 0.46 11.27 -10.47
CA GLU A 227 -0.19 11.41 -11.78
C GLU A 227 -1.14 10.23 -12.08
N ALA A 228 -1.70 9.64 -11.02
CA ALA A 228 -2.44 8.40 -11.13
C ALA A 228 -3.75 8.58 -11.88
N TYR A 229 -3.99 7.71 -12.86
CA TYR A 229 -5.29 7.60 -13.50
C TYR A 229 -6.32 6.96 -12.55
N HIS A 230 -7.53 7.50 -12.59
CA HIS A 230 -8.75 6.89 -12.08
C HIS A 230 -9.85 7.04 -13.13
N GLY A 231 -10.69 6.03 -13.32
CA GLY A 231 -11.94 6.20 -14.07
C GLY A 231 -12.85 7.22 -13.36
N ILE A 232 -13.48 8.11 -14.13
CA ILE A 232 -14.44 9.11 -13.61
C ILE A 232 -15.69 8.99 -14.46
N VAL A 233 -16.82 8.72 -13.82
CA VAL A 233 -18.09 8.48 -14.51
C VAL A 233 -19.24 9.27 -13.86
N PRO A 234 -20.22 9.75 -14.63
CA PRO A 234 -21.45 10.28 -14.06
C PRO A 234 -22.20 9.18 -13.30
N VAL A 235 -22.72 9.49 -12.10
CA VAL A 235 -23.54 8.54 -11.32
C VAL A 235 -24.87 8.25 -12.04
N GLN A 236 -25.38 9.23 -12.78
CA GLN A 236 -26.58 9.10 -13.59
C GLN A 236 -26.24 9.38 -15.05
N THR A 237 -26.62 8.48 -15.94
CA THR A 237 -26.49 8.71 -17.38
C THR A 237 -27.57 9.68 -17.85
N LYS A 238 -27.15 10.78 -18.48
CA LYS A 238 -28.03 11.78 -19.09
C LYS A 238 -27.83 11.88 -20.59
N GLN A 239 -28.85 12.34 -21.30
CA GLN A 239 -28.80 12.65 -22.73
C GLN A 239 -28.40 14.12 -22.94
N VAL A 240 -27.22 14.49 -22.43
CA VAL A 240 -26.61 15.80 -22.66
C VAL A 240 -25.38 15.65 -23.55
N SER A 241 -24.96 16.72 -24.22
CA SER A 241 -23.77 16.68 -25.08
C SER A 241 -22.52 16.40 -24.26
N SER A 242 -21.72 15.43 -24.68
CA SER A 242 -20.39 15.18 -24.11
C SER A 242 -19.45 16.35 -24.44
N SER A 243 -18.55 16.67 -23.52
CA SER A 243 -17.44 17.59 -23.73
C SER A 243 -16.22 17.10 -22.97
N THR A 244 -15.03 17.50 -23.43
CA THR A 244 -13.77 17.17 -22.75
C THR A 244 -13.49 18.16 -21.64
N TYR A 245 -13.23 17.65 -20.43
CA TYR A 245 -12.93 18.44 -19.24
C TYR A 245 -11.66 17.96 -18.53
N ASP A 246 -10.96 18.90 -17.92
CA ASP A 246 -10.14 18.61 -16.73
C ASP A 246 -11.05 18.70 -15.50
N ILE A 247 -11.09 17.63 -14.70
CA ILE A 247 -11.84 17.56 -13.44
C ILE A 247 -10.91 18.06 -12.34
N VAL A 248 -11.28 19.17 -11.72
CA VAL A 248 -10.46 19.90 -10.75
C VAL A 248 -11.23 20.16 -9.47
N GLY A 249 -10.52 20.16 -8.35
CA GLY A 249 -11.12 20.49 -7.05
C GLY A 249 -11.08 22.00 -6.76
N PRO A 250 -11.54 22.40 -5.57
CA PRO A 250 -11.62 23.81 -5.17
C PRO A 250 -10.37 24.32 -4.43
N VAL A 251 -9.31 23.50 -4.28
CA VAL A 251 -8.09 23.88 -3.54
C VAL A 251 -7.26 24.88 -4.34
N CYS A 252 -6.54 25.77 -3.66
CA CYS A 252 -5.76 26.85 -4.26
C CYS A 252 -4.43 26.39 -4.92
N GLU A 253 -4.32 25.14 -5.35
CA GLU A 253 -3.11 24.56 -5.91
C GLU A 253 -3.33 24.16 -7.37
N SER A 254 -2.38 24.49 -8.24
CA SER A 254 -2.44 24.13 -9.66
C SER A 254 -2.45 22.61 -9.89
N GLY A 255 -1.88 21.86 -8.95
CA GLY A 255 -1.90 20.41 -8.88
C GLY A 255 -3.22 19.79 -8.40
N ASP A 256 -4.25 20.57 -8.04
CA ASP A 256 -5.54 20.04 -7.58
C ASP A 256 -6.44 19.60 -8.75
N TRP A 257 -6.03 18.52 -9.41
CA TRP A 257 -6.81 17.85 -10.45
C TRP A 257 -7.03 16.39 -10.07
N LEU A 258 -8.19 15.86 -10.44
CA LEU A 258 -8.61 14.48 -10.16
C LEU A 258 -8.59 13.63 -11.44
N GLY A 259 -8.72 14.28 -12.60
CA GLY A 259 -8.53 13.67 -13.90
C GLY A 259 -8.39 14.74 -14.98
N ARG A 260 -7.57 14.47 -16.00
CA ARG A 260 -7.40 15.36 -17.15
C ARG A 260 -7.99 14.76 -18.40
N ASP A 261 -8.45 15.62 -19.29
CA ASP A 261 -8.89 15.31 -20.65
C ASP A 261 -9.94 14.18 -20.69
N ARG A 262 -10.99 14.31 -19.86
CA ARG A 262 -12.07 13.32 -19.75
C ARG A 262 -13.30 13.75 -20.53
N GLU A 263 -13.81 12.85 -21.35
CA GLU A 263 -15.08 13.04 -22.02
C GLU A 263 -16.23 12.75 -21.05
N LEU A 264 -17.01 13.78 -20.73
CA LEU A 264 -18.12 13.69 -19.81
C LEU A 264 -19.35 14.44 -20.36
N ALA A 265 -20.51 13.81 -20.20
CA ALA A 265 -21.82 14.40 -20.46
C ALA A 265 -22.46 14.74 -19.10
N VAL A 266 -22.20 15.96 -18.61
CA VAL A 266 -22.59 16.42 -17.26
C VAL A 266 -23.04 17.88 -17.25
N GLU A 267 -23.81 18.23 -16.22
CA GLU A 267 -24.26 19.59 -15.90
C GLU A 267 -23.85 19.97 -14.47
N GLU A 268 -23.95 21.26 -14.13
CA GLU A 268 -23.79 21.71 -12.74
C GLU A 268 -24.81 21.02 -11.82
N GLY A 269 -24.36 20.63 -10.63
CA GLY A 269 -25.13 19.86 -9.65
C GLY A 269 -25.08 18.34 -9.84
N ASP A 270 -24.55 17.83 -10.95
CA ASP A 270 -24.44 16.39 -11.17
C ASP A 270 -23.44 15.71 -10.23
N LEU A 271 -23.70 14.44 -9.92
CA LEU A 271 -22.77 13.61 -9.16
C LEU A 271 -21.86 12.82 -10.10
N LEU A 272 -20.57 12.83 -9.79
CA LEU A 272 -19.55 11.99 -10.39
C LEU A 272 -19.06 10.95 -9.38
N ALA A 273 -18.70 9.77 -9.88
CA ALA A 273 -17.98 8.75 -9.14
C ALA A 273 -16.56 8.62 -9.69
N ILE A 274 -15.58 8.85 -8.83
CA ILE A 274 -14.17 8.55 -9.10
C ILE A 274 -13.92 7.12 -8.64
N LEU A 275 -13.70 6.23 -9.60
CA LEU A 275 -13.59 4.80 -9.41
C LEU A 275 -12.26 4.41 -8.78
N SER A 276 -12.17 3.19 -8.23
CA SER A 276 -10.92 2.62 -7.70
C SER A 276 -10.25 3.44 -6.59
N ALA A 277 -11.04 4.14 -5.77
CA ALA A 277 -10.58 5.06 -4.73
C ALA A 277 -10.50 4.42 -3.33
N GLY A 278 -10.78 3.12 -3.19
CA GLY A 278 -10.78 2.44 -1.88
C GLY A 278 -9.41 2.14 -1.28
N ALA A 279 -8.34 2.16 -2.09
CA ALA A 279 -6.96 1.97 -1.64
C ALA A 279 -6.14 3.25 -1.87
N TYR A 280 -5.40 3.67 -0.85
CA TYR A 280 -4.60 4.91 -0.88
C TYR A 280 -5.42 6.16 -1.24
N GLY A 281 -6.73 6.12 -0.99
CA GLY A 281 -7.63 7.28 -1.02
C GLY A 281 -7.66 7.92 0.36
N PHE A 282 -8.67 7.58 1.16
CA PHE A 282 -8.90 8.19 2.47
C PHE A 282 -7.68 8.14 3.41
N VAL A 283 -6.90 7.04 3.40
CA VAL A 283 -5.70 6.92 4.26
C VAL A 283 -4.64 8.01 3.98
N MET A 284 -4.70 8.66 2.82
CA MET A 284 -3.85 9.79 2.43
C MET A 284 -4.59 11.14 2.47
N ALA A 285 -5.84 11.16 2.94
CA ALA A 285 -6.63 12.38 3.01
C ALA A 285 -6.04 13.37 4.02
N SER A 286 -6.17 14.65 3.72
CA SER A 286 -5.59 15.73 4.53
C SER A 286 -6.60 16.85 4.79
N ASN A 287 -6.24 17.76 5.69
CA ASN A 287 -7.02 18.96 6.01
C ASN A 287 -6.45 20.21 5.33
N TYR A 288 -5.75 20.05 4.21
CA TYR A 288 -5.22 21.19 3.46
C TYR A 288 -6.35 22.16 3.07
N ASN A 289 -6.06 23.46 3.12
CA ASN A 289 -7.05 24.53 3.01
C ASN A 289 -8.18 24.46 4.07
N THR A 290 -7.91 23.89 5.26
CA THR A 290 -8.86 23.81 6.37
C THR A 290 -10.16 23.09 5.95
N ARG A 291 -10.03 22.09 5.08
CA ARG A 291 -11.14 21.28 4.61
C ARG A 291 -11.37 20.10 5.56
N PRO A 292 -12.59 19.89 6.08
CA PRO A 292 -12.89 18.71 6.88
C PRO A 292 -12.87 17.43 6.02
N LYS A 293 -12.22 16.37 6.51
CA LYS A 293 -12.21 15.09 5.79
C LYS A 293 -13.63 14.56 5.57
N PRO A 294 -13.88 13.87 4.44
CA PRO A 294 -15.21 13.42 4.08
C PRO A 294 -15.70 12.29 4.99
N ALA A 295 -16.99 11.98 4.89
CA ALA A 295 -17.53 10.77 5.50
C ALA A 295 -17.12 9.53 4.68
N GLU A 296 -17.01 8.37 5.33
CA GLU A 296 -16.93 7.06 4.68
C GLU A 296 -18.21 6.27 4.97
N ILE A 297 -18.84 5.75 3.90
CA ILE A 297 -20.08 4.96 3.96
C ILE A 297 -19.79 3.54 3.48
N MET A 298 -20.17 2.54 4.25
CA MET A 298 -20.17 1.14 3.86
C MET A 298 -21.56 0.74 3.36
N VAL A 299 -21.63 0.16 2.16
CA VAL A 299 -22.87 -0.41 1.62
C VAL A 299 -22.85 -1.91 1.81
N ASP A 300 -23.87 -2.46 2.46
CA ASP A 300 -24.07 -3.90 2.65
C ASP A 300 -25.50 -4.28 2.25
N GLY A 301 -25.61 -4.99 1.12
CA GLY A 301 -26.86 -5.32 0.48
C GLY A 301 -27.65 -4.06 0.08
N LYS A 302 -28.73 -3.77 0.81
CA LYS A 302 -29.59 -2.60 0.61
C LYS A 302 -29.37 -1.49 1.65
N ASN A 303 -28.48 -1.72 2.61
CA ASN A 303 -28.27 -0.83 3.74
C ASN A 303 -26.99 -0.02 3.53
N ALA A 304 -27.01 1.23 4.01
CA ALA A 304 -25.86 2.11 4.04
C ALA A 304 -25.53 2.44 5.51
N TYR A 305 -24.27 2.28 5.88
CA TYR A 305 -23.77 2.51 7.23
C TYR A 305 -22.69 3.56 7.22
N LEU A 306 -22.84 4.59 8.06
CA LEU A 306 -21.78 5.55 8.32
C LEU A 306 -20.68 4.88 9.14
N ILE A 307 -19.55 4.57 8.51
CA ILE A 307 -18.39 3.94 9.17
C ILE A 307 -17.33 4.96 9.59
N ARG A 308 -17.39 6.17 9.00
CA ARG A 308 -16.62 7.33 9.45
C ARG A 308 -17.41 8.60 9.23
N ALA A 309 -17.66 9.35 10.30
CA ALA A 309 -18.30 10.65 10.21
C ALA A 309 -17.40 11.66 9.48
N ARG A 310 -18.02 12.57 8.72
CA ARG A 310 -17.35 13.77 8.21
C ARG A 310 -16.84 14.58 9.40
N GLU A 311 -15.62 15.10 9.29
CA GLU A 311 -15.08 16.02 10.30
C GLU A 311 -15.90 17.33 10.29
N ASN A 312 -16.02 17.97 11.44
CA ASN A 312 -16.55 19.32 11.58
C ASN A 312 -15.42 20.35 11.56
N VAL A 313 -15.73 21.61 11.28
CA VAL A 313 -14.74 22.70 11.32
C VAL A 313 -14.04 22.79 12.68
N ALA A 314 -14.75 22.54 13.78
CA ALA A 314 -14.17 22.56 15.12
C ALA A 314 -13.10 21.48 15.33
N ASP A 315 -13.23 20.31 14.68
CA ASP A 315 -12.28 19.20 14.82
C ASP A 315 -10.90 19.59 14.28
N LEU A 316 -10.85 20.52 13.31
CA LEU A 316 -9.62 20.99 12.68
C LEU A 316 -8.71 21.77 13.63
N PHE A 317 -9.30 22.40 14.65
CA PHE A 317 -8.60 23.23 15.62
C PHE A 317 -8.51 22.59 17.01
N ALA A 318 -9.00 21.35 17.16
CA ALA A 318 -9.12 20.70 18.46
C ALA A 318 -7.76 20.46 19.16
N SER A 319 -6.67 20.37 18.39
CA SER A 319 -5.29 20.23 18.90
C SER A 319 -4.54 21.57 19.04
N GLU A 320 -5.18 22.69 18.72
CA GLU A 320 -4.58 24.01 18.83
C GLU A 320 -4.90 24.66 20.18
N THR A 321 -4.02 25.54 20.64
CA THR A 321 -4.25 26.35 21.83
C THR A 321 -3.69 27.74 21.58
N ILE A 322 -4.45 28.77 21.95
CA ILE A 322 -3.98 30.15 21.88
C ILE A 322 -2.89 30.39 22.93
N LEU A 323 -2.01 31.37 22.68
CA LEU A 323 -1.06 31.81 23.70
C LEU A 323 -1.80 32.34 24.94
N PRO A 324 -1.20 32.25 26.13
CA PRO A 324 -1.75 32.90 27.32
C PRO A 324 -1.88 34.42 27.08
N ASN A 325 -2.96 35.00 27.61
CA ASN A 325 -3.18 36.45 27.62
C ASN A 325 -2.13 37.18 28.46
#